data_AF-A0AA88ZFI8-F1
#
_entry.id   AF-A0AA88ZFI8-F1
#
_cell.length_a   1.000
_cell.length_b   1.000
_cell.length_c   1.000
_cell.angle_alpha   90.00
_cell.angle_beta   90.00
_cell.angle_gamma   90.00
#
_symmetry.space_group_name_H-M   'P 1'
#
loop_
_entity.id
_entity.type
_entity.pdbx_description
1 polymer ?
#
loop_
_entity_poly.entity_id
_entity_poly.type
_entity_poly.pdbx_seq_one_letter_code
_entity_poly.pdbx_strand_id
1 'polypeptide(L)'
;MGKQTLIWIGVFLASFQIINAQGSPDYTGGLKFKFNEDGSKYMRVISWAQVQANYNTEDTFDANGNENSRLNFNLRRARVLMFAQINKDFLILTHFGLNSLTSTTLSPTGKGDGSQLFFHGVWAQYTIGDDLTLGGGLHYFNGISRLNNQSTLNMMTMDNHRQAWATIGLSDQFARHLGFFAKGNFDRLQYRVAINDASASSLDSRTAAVNSSAVYNGRATLGSKDAGKAYAGYFDYHFLDQESNFLPYKVGTYVGSKKVFNIGAGFFLHPKGSVIDNGTIAAPNLVGEDVSIFAADAFYDAPIGEDGSAVTAYAMFQSSDYGKDYLFSAYGTGNMLYGHVGYVFKGDITKTRYQPYLSYGTHSYDAVEDNRNTFGIGVNAFMSGHNSKLTLEYQNQSFGAVDSNIISLQAMIYL
;
A
#
# COMPACT_ATOMS: atom_id res chain seq x y z
N MET A 1 -24.76 45.94 27.23
CA MET A 1 -24.31 44.55 27.49
C MET A 1 -25.07 43.64 26.53
N GLY A 2 -24.58 43.19 25.39
CA GLY A 2 -23.24 43.23 24.81
C GLY A 2 -23.22 42.10 23.78
N LYS A 3 -23.70 42.39 22.56
CA LYS A 3 -23.73 41.50 21.40
C LYS A 3 -22.29 41.06 21.01
N GLN A 4 -21.72 40.04 21.67
CA GLN A 4 -20.37 39.55 21.29
C GLN A 4 -20.16 38.02 21.40
N THR A 5 -21.17 37.22 21.77
CA THR A 5 -20.93 35.78 22.07
C THR A 5 -21.20 34.83 20.90
N LEU A 6 -21.65 35.30 19.73
CA LEU A 6 -21.97 34.43 18.58
C LEU A 6 -20.89 34.34 17.49
N ILE A 7 -19.74 35.00 17.65
CA ILE A 7 -18.65 34.97 16.64
C ILE A 7 -17.60 33.88 16.93
N TRP A 8 -17.57 33.31 18.13
CA TRP A 8 -16.52 32.34 18.50
C TRP A 8 -16.81 30.87 18.14
N ILE A 9 -18.04 30.52 17.76
CA ILE A 9 -18.38 29.15 17.32
C ILE A 9 -18.23 29.01 15.79
N GLY A 10 -18.32 30.11 15.03
CA GLY A 10 -18.10 30.11 13.58
C GLY A 10 -16.63 30.08 13.15
N VAL A 11 -15.70 30.51 14.02
CA VAL A 11 -14.26 30.54 13.72
C VAL A 11 -13.56 29.24 14.12
N PHE A 12 -14.11 28.47 15.08
CA PHE A 12 -13.53 27.19 15.50
C PHE A 12 -13.88 26.00 14.58
N LEU A 13 -14.92 26.13 13.75
CA LEU A 13 -15.29 25.13 12.73
C LEU A 13 -14.65 25.38 11.35
N ALA A 14 -13.98 26.53 11.17
CA ALA A 14 -13.26 26.87 9.95
C ALA A 14 -11.74 26.53 10.01
N SER A 15 -11.19 26.25 11.19
CA SER A 15 -9.75 26.02 11.38
C SER A 15 -9.26 24.59 11.13
N PHE A 16 -10.15 23.63 10.82
CA PHE A 16 -9.77 22.26 10.47
C PHE A 16 -9.73 21.97 8.95
N GLN A 17 -9.93 22.98 8.09
CA GLN A 17 -9.94 22.82 6.62
C GLN A 17 -8.58 23.06 5.94
N ILE A 18 -7.53 23.44 6.67
CA ILE A 18 -6.21 23.73 6.09
C ILE A 18 -5.19 22.69 6.55
N ILE A 19 -5.44 21.42 6.21
CA ILE A 19 -4.40 20.38 6.27
C ILE A 19 -3.95 20.12 4.82
N ASN A 20 -3.00 20.93 4.35
CA ASN A 20 -2.46 20.89 2.99
C ASN A 20 -1.37 19.80 2.82
N ALA A 21 -1.59 18.58 3.30
CA ALA A 21 -0.68 17.46 3.01
C ALA A 21 -0.74 16.99 1.54
N GLN A 22 -1.72 17.51 0.77
CA GLN A 22 -1.92 17.26 -0.67
C GLN A 22 -2.25 18.57 -1.41
N GLY A 23 -1.80 19.73 -0.89
CA GLY A 23 -1.95 21.00 -1.59
C GLY A 23 -0.98 21.06 -2.77
N SER A 24 -1.43 21.59 -3.90
CA SER A 24 -0.54 22.01 -4.98
C SER A 24 -0.22 23.50 -4.79
N PRO A 25 1.05 23.94 -4.88
CA PRO A 25 1.35 25.36 -5.02
C PRO A 25 0.73 25.96 -6.29
N ASP A 26 0.39 25.12 -7.28
CA ASP A 26 0.01 25.54 -8.62
C ASP A 26 -1.51 25.58 -8.87
N TYR A 27 -2.33 24.94 -8.03
CA TYR A 27 -3.79 24.95 -8.21
C TYR A 27 -4.58 24.81 -6.90
N THR A 28 -5.70 25.55 -6.81
CA THR A 28 -6.59 25.56 -5.64
C THR A 28 -7.78 24.61 -5.80
N GLY A 29 -7.97 23.68 -4.85
CA GLY A 29 -9.20 22.87 -4.73
C GLY A 29 -9.22 21.53 -5.49
N GLY A 30 -8.26 21.30 -6.40
CA GLY A 30 -8.18 20.08 -7.22
C GLY A 30 -9.41 19.85 -8.11
N LEU A 31 -9.53 18.66 -8.71
CA LEU A 31 -10.72 18.27 -9.50
C LEU A 31 -11.91 17.96 -8.58
N LYS A 32 -12.53 19.01 -8.01
CA LYS A 32 -13.68 18.91 -7.09
C LYS A 32 -14.95 19.51 -7.72
N PHE A 33 -15.96 18.67 -7.90
CA PHE A 33 -17.29 19.03 -8.40
C PHE A 33 -18.24 19.16 -7.21
N LYS A 34 -18.71 20.38 -6.92
CA LYS A 34 -19.67 20.62 -5.83
C LYS A 34 -21.09 20.28 -6.29
N PHE A 35 -21.86 19.64 -5.42
CA PHE A 35 -23.28 19.35 -5.62
C PHE A 35 -24.20 20.34 -4.90
N ASN A 36 -23.65 21.21 -4.06
CA ASN A 36 -24.35 22.28 -3.36
C ASN A 36 -23.44 23.49 -3.13
N GLU A 37 -24.04 24.64 -2.82
CA GLU A 37 -23.35 25.93 -2.70
C GLU A 37 -22.26 25.93 -1.62
N ASP A 38 -22.54 25.36 -0.45
CA ASP A 38 -21.60 25.29 0.67
C ASP A 38 -20.44 24.28 0.46
N GLY A 39 -20.54 23.39 -0.55
CA GLY A 39 -19.52 22.40 -0.89
C GLY A 39 -19.39 21.22 0.07
N SER A 40 -20.35 21.02 0.99
CA SER A 40 -20.45 19.84 1.86
C SER A 40 -20.84 18.57 1.10
N LYS A 41 -21.43 18.72 -0.09
CA LYS A 41 -21.71 17.62 -1.03
C LYS A 41 -20.86 17.79 -2.27
N TYR A 42 -20.08 16.78 -2.61
CA TYR A 42 -19.14 16.88 -3.73
C TYR A 42 -18.70 15.53 -4.26
N MET A 43 -18.21 15.55 -5.50
CA MET A 43 -17.35 14.51 -6.05
C MET A 43 -15.94 15.05 -6.22
N ARG A 44 -14.93 14.27 -5.88
CA ARG A 44 -13.53 14.56 -6.16
C ARG A 44 -12.96 13.50 -7.08
N VAL A 45 -12.17 13.94 -8.05
CA VAL A 45 -11.38 13.09 -8.94
C VAL A 45 -9.91 13.31 -8.60
N ILE A 46 -9.15 12.23 -8.56
CA ILE A 46 -7.69 12.21 -8.41
C ILE A 46 -7.15 11.36 -9.55
N SER A 47 -6.25 11.90 -10.36
CA SER A 47 -5.64 11.18 -11.48
C SER A 47 -4.13 11.24 -11.38
N TRP A 48 -3.45 10.13 -11.62
CA TRP A 48 -1.99 10.11 -11.58
C TRP A 48 -1.38 9.14 -12.57
N ALA A 49 -0.17 9.49 -13.02
CA ALA A 49 0.68 8.66 -13.83
C ALA A 49 2.07 8.57 -13.19
N GLN A 50 2.66 7.37 -13.26
CA GLN A 50 4.01 7.07 -12.85
C GLN A 50 4.71 6.35 -13.98
N VAL A 51 5.74 6.97 -14.55
CA VAL A 51 6.56 6.42 -15.62
C VAL A 51 7.96 6.18 -15.09
N GLN A 52 8.50 5.00 -15.38
CA GLN A 52 9.82 4.58 -14.93
C GLN A 52 10.73 4.30 -16.13
N ALA A 53 11.99 4.70 -15.98
CA ALA A 53 13.11 4.14 -16.72
C ALA A 53 13.95 3.32 -15.74
N ASN A 54 14.18 2.05 -16.04
CA ASN A 54 14.96 1.14 -15.19
C ASN A 54 16.18 0.66 -15.95
N TYR A 55 17.34 0.76 -15.32
CA TYR A 55 18.61 0.28 -15.82
C TYR A 55 19.07 -0.88 -14.94
N ASN A 56 19.09 -2.09 -15.50
CA ASN A 56 19.68 -3.26 -14.84
C ASN A 56 21.21 -3.21 -15.00
N THR A 57 21.96 -3.40 -13.92
CA THR A 57 23.43 -3.46 -14.02
C THR A 57 23.91 -4.79 -14.57
N GLU A 58 23.11 -5.84 -14.38
CA GLU A 58 23.36 -7.20 -14.84
C GLU A 58 22.59 -7.51 -16.13
N ASP A 59 23.14 -8.45 -16.91
CA ASP A 59 22.48 -8.96 -18.10
C ASP A 59 21.27 -9.82 -17.71
N THR A 60 20.16 -9.61 -18.41
CA THR A 60 18.94 -10.38 -18.20
C THR A 60 18.52 -11.00 -19.52
N PHE A 61 17.90 -12.17 -19.49
CA PHE A 61 17.58 -12.93 -20.69
C PHE A 61 16.07 -13.17 -20.81
N ASP A 62 15.55 -13.15 -22.03
CA ASP A 62 14.16 -13.51 -22.31
C ASP A 62 13.95 -15.04 -22.26
N ALA A 63 12.71 -15.48 -22.44
CA ALA A 63 12.36 -16.90 -22.44
C ALA A 63 13.02 -17.72 -23.57
N ASN A 64 13.54 -17.05 -24.61
CA ASN A 64 14.26 -17.69 -25.72
C ASN A 64 15.78 -17.64 -25.52
N GLY A 65 16.27 -17.10 -24.39
CA GLY A 65 17.69 -16.97 -24.10
C GLY A 65 18.37 -15.77 -24.77
N ASN A 66 17.61 -14.82 -25.34
CA ASN A 66 18.18 -13.59 -25.88
C ASN A 66 18.45 -12.59 -24.76
N GLU A 67 19.58 -11.89 -24.83
CA GLU A 67 19.91 -10.81 -23.91
C GLU A 67 18.95 -9.63 -24.10
N ASN A 68 18.39 -9.12 -23.00
CA ASN A 68 17.52 -7.95 -22.99
C ASN A 68 18.37 -6.67 -22.89
N SER A 69 17.84 -5.57 -23.46
CA SER A 69 18.36 -4.23 -23.19
C SER A 69 18.41 -3.97 -21.68
N ARG A 70 19.58 -3.52 -21.18
CA ARG A 70 19.74 -3.10 -19.79
C ARG A 70 18.80 -1.96 -19.41
N LEU A 71 18.50 -1.07 -20.36
CA LEU A 71 17.52 0.01 -20.19
C LEU A 71 16.14 -0.45 -20.67
N ASN A 72 15.15 -0.37 -19.78
CA ASN A 72 13.75 -0.62 -20.07
C ASN A 72 12.85 0.49 -19.50
N PHE A 73 11.63 0.58 -20.05
CA PHE A 73 10.64 1.56 -19.64
C PHE A 73 9.37 0.86 -19.15
N ASN A 74 8.74 1.42 -18.12
CA ASN A 74 7.51 0.89 -17.53
C ASN A 74 6.55 2.04 -17.20
N LEU A 75 5.30 1.91 -17.64
CA LEU A 75 4.22 2.71 -17.07
C LEU A 75 3.77 2.03 -15.77
N ARG A 76 4.45 2.38 -14.67
CA ARG A 76 4.31 1.74 -13.37
C ARG A 76 2.88 1.82 -12.84
N ARG A 77 2.22 2.98 -12.98
CA ARG A 77 0.80 3.21 -12.61
C ARG A 77 0.20 4.28 -13.52
N ALA A 78 -1.02 4.05 -14.00
CA ALA A 78 -1.87 5.09 -14.60
C ALA A 78 -3.30 4.88 -14.10
N ARG A 79 -3.74 5.71 -13.16
CA ARG A 79 -4.91 5.42 -12.33
C ARG A 79 -5.76 6.65 -12.08
N VAL A 80 -7.04 6.39 -11.88
CA VAL A 80 -8.06 7.38 -11.50
C VAL A 80 -8.74 6.88 -10.23
N LEU A 81 -8.85 7.76 -9.25
CA LEU A 81 -9.63 7.57 -8.03
C LEU A 81 -10.68 8.67 -7.95
N MET A 82 -11.92 8.28 -7.74
CA MET A 82 -13.05 9.19 -7.59
C MET A 82 -13.75 8.85 -6.30
N PHE A 83 -14.19 9.86 -5.55
CA PHE A 83 -15.09 9.63 -4.43
C PHE A 83 -16.14 10.73 -4.35
N ALA A 84 -17.35 10.35 -3.95
CA ALA A 84 -18.47 11.25 -3.77
C ALA A 84 -18.90 11.25 -2.30
N GLN A 85 -18.92 12.44 -1.69
CA GLN A 85 -19.60 12.69 -0.42
C GLN A 85 -20.99 13.24 -0.75
N ILE A 86 -22.02 12.39 -0.64
CA ILE A 86 -23.41 12.78 -0.94
C ILE A 86 -24.04 13.51 0.26
N ASN A 87 -23.58 13.17 1.47
CA ASN A 87 -23.79 13.88 2.72
C ASN A 87 -22.61 13.56 3.68
N LYS A 88 -22.65 14.04 4.91
CA LYS A 88 -21.58 13.80 5.91
C LYS A 88 -21.41 12.33 6.31
N ASP A 89 -22.44 11.51 6.14
CA ASP A 89 -22.47 10.12 6.61
C ASP A 89 -22.17 9.13 5.50
N PHE A 90 -22.34 9.49 4.22
CA PHE A 90 -22.26 8.56 3.09
C PHE A 90 -21.16 8.93 2.09
N LEU A 91 -20.32 7.93 1.77
CA LEU A 91 -19.27 8.04 0.76
C LEU A 91 -19.27 6.83 -0.17
N ILE A 92 -19.13 7.07 -1.47
CA ILE A 92 -18.79 6.06 -2.47
C ILE A 92 -17.41 6.37 -3.02
N LEU A 93 -16.57 5.34 -3.20
CA LEU A 93 -15.27 5.45 -3.84
C LEU A 93 -15.12 4.45 -4.98
N THR A 94 -14.57 4.93 -6.09
CA THR A 94 -14.21 4.14 -7.28
C THR A 94 -12.77 4.42 -7.64
N HIS A 95 -11.94 3.39 -7.71
CA HIS A 95 -10.54 3.46 -8.09
C HIS A 95 -10.29 2.42 -9.18
N PHE A 96 -9.83 2.86 -10.34
CA PHE A 96 -9.54 1.98 -11.47
C PHE A 96 -8.31 2.49 -12.22
N GLY A 97 -7.74 1.60 -13.03
CA GLY A 97 -6.62 1.97 -13.88
C GLY A 97 -5.75 0.79 -14.24
N LEU A 98 -4.60 1.15 -14.76
CA LEU A 98 -3.56 0.24 -15.19
C LEU A 98 -2.50 0.10 -14.10
N ASN A 99 -1.92 -1.10 -13.98
CA ASN A 99 -0.82 -1.36 -13.07
C ASN A 99 0.33 -2.09 -13.78
N SER A 100 1.43 -1.36 -14.03
CA SER A 100 2.69 -1.86 -14.59
C SER A 100 2.59 -2.40 -16.02
N LEU A 101 2.56 -1.50 -17.00
CA LEU A 101 2.63 -1.85 -18.41
C LEU A 101 4.08 -1.78 -18.91
N THR A 102 4.54 -2.91 -19.45
CA THR A 102 5.90 -3.11 -19.99
C THR A 102 5.81 -3.47 -21.48
N SER A 103 6.93 -3.43 -22.20
CA SER A 103 7.00 -3.92 -23.59
C SER A 103 6.58 -5.38 -23.73
N THR A 104 6.82 -6.20 -22.70
CA THR A 104 6.48 -7.64 -22.67
C THR A 104 4.99 -7.91 -22.43
N THR A 105 4.30 -7.02 -21.73
CA THR A 105 2.86 -7.17 -21.40
C THR A 105 1.96 -6.30 -22.26
N LEU A 106 2.55 -5.41 -23.07
CA LEU A 106 1.90 -4.67 -24.14
C LEU A 106 1.44 -5.63 -25.25
N SER A 107 0.36 -5.29 -25.93
CA SER A 107 -0.12 -6.04 -27.10
C SER A 107 -0.51 -5.09 -28.22
N PRO A 108 -0.44 -5.51 -29.50
CA PRO A 108 -0.80 -4.66 -30.64
C PRO A 108 -2.23 -4.11 -30.62
N THR A 109 -3.13 -4.74 -29.84
CA THR A 109 -4.55 -4.37 -29.74
C THR A 109 -4.94 -3.84 -28.36
N GLY A 110 -3.98 -3.64 -27.45
CA GLY A 110 -4.24 -3.14 -26.09
C GLY A 110 -5.01 -4.11 -25.18
N LYS A 111 -4.97 -5.42 -25.45
CA LYS A 111 -5.65 -6.48 -24.71
C LYS A 111 -4.74 -7.39 -23.88
N GLY A 112 -3.42 -7.14 -23.90
CA GLY A 112 -2.44 -7.87 -23.09
C GLY A 112 -2.64 -7.62 -21.60
N ASP A 113 -2.12 -8.53 -20.77
CA ASP A 113 -2.35 -8.52 -19.33
C ASP A 113 -1.89 -7.22 -18.64
N GLY A 114 -0.86 -6.56 -19.17
CA GLY A 114 -0.39 -5.27 -18.65
C GLY A 114 -1.22 -4.07 -19.10
N SER A 115 -2.05 -4.22 -20.13
CA SER A 115 -2.88 -3.15 -20.71
C SER A 115 -4.28 -3.08 -20.11
N GLN A 116 -4.63 -4.00 -19.20
CA GLN A 116 -5.95 -4.10 -18.63
C GLN A 116 -6.28 -2.89 -17.74
N LEU A 117 -7.44 -2.29 -17.99
CA LEU A 117 -8.08 -1.36 -17.06
C LEU A 117 -9.04 -2.14 -16.19
N PHE A 118 -8.76 -2.19 -14.88
CA PHE A 118 -9.59 -2.90 -13.93
C PHE A 118 -9.92 -2.01 -12.72
N PHE A 119 -10.99 -2.35 -12.02
CA PHE A 119 -11.31 -1.73 -10.75
C PHE A 119 -10.29 -2.20 -9.72
N HIS A 120 -9.42 -1.29 -9.30
CA HIS A 120 -8.65 -1.50 -8.08
C HIS A 120 -9.65 -1.63 -6.93
N GLY A 121 -10.47 -0.62 -6.66
CA GLY A 121 -11.46 -0.70 -5.58
C GLY A 121 -12.77 -0.02 -5.93
N VAL A 122 -13.88 -0.56 -5.42
CA VAL A 122 -15.21 0.04 -5.47
C VAL A 122 -15.89 -0.30 -4.16
N TRP A 123 -16.14 0.70 -3.32
CA TRP A 123 -16.84 0.49 -2.05
C TRP A 123 -17.71 1.67 -1.67
N ALA A 124 -18.72 1.39 -0.86
CA ALA A 124 -19.53 2.39 -0.18
C ALA A 124 -19.30 2.31 1.32
N GLN A 125 -19.50 3.42 2.02
CA GLN A 125 -19.42 3.46 3.48
C GLN A 125 -20.48 4.40 4.07
N TYR A 126 -20.85 4.09 5.31
CA TYR A 126 -21.77 4.84 6.15
C TYR A 126 -21.13 5.11 7.51
N THR A 127 -21.16 6.37 7.94
CA THR A 127 -20.64 6.83 9.24
C THR A 127 -21.74 6.81 10.30
N ILE A 128 -21.45 6.25 11.48
CA ILE A 128 -22.34 6.16 12.63
C ILE A 128 -21.68 6.90 13.79
N GLY A 129 -22.24 8.05 14.17
CA GLY A 129 -21.59 8.94 15.14
C GLY A 129 -20.29 9.53 14.59
N ASP A 130 -19.33 9.83 15.47
CA ASP A 130 -18.06 10.44 15.06
C ASP A 130 -16.92 9.41 14.95
N ASP A 131 -17.05 8.27 15.64
CA ASP A 131 -15.96 7.33 15.87
C ASP A 131 -16.07 6.03 15.06
N LEU A 132 -17.20 5.76 14.39
CA LEU A 132 -17.42 4.51 13.65
C LEU A 132 -17.85 4.78 12.20
N THR A 133 -17.19 4.11 11.27
CA THR A 133 -17.61 4.00 9.87
C THR A 133 -17.66 2.53 9.49
N LEU A 134 -18.76 2.10 8.89
CA LEU A 134 -18.92 0.78 8.29
C LEU A 134 -18.95 0.91 6.78
N GLY A 135 -18.32 -0.01 6.06
CA GLY A 135 -18.39 -0.03 4.60
C GLY A 135 -18.21 -1.41 4.02
N GLY A 136 -18.43 -1.52 2.72
CA GLY A 136 -18.32 -2.79 2.01
C GLY A 136 -18.15 -2.62 0.50
N GLY A 137 -17.56 -3.63 -0.11
CA GLY A 137 -17.19 -3.67 -1.52
C GLY A 137 -15.76 -4.18 -1.70
N LEU A 138 -15.17 -3.90 -2.86
CA LEU A 138 -13.76 -4.19 -3.14
C LEU A 138 -12.90 -3.07 -2.54
N HIS A 139 -12.26 -3.32 -1.40
CA HIS A 139 -11.68 -2.26 -0.56
C HIS A 139 -10.21 -2.48 -0.18
N TYR A 140 -9.54 -1.39 0.23
CA TYR A 140 -8.11 -1.37 0.60
C TYR A 140 -7.89 -1.19 2.12
N PHE A 141 -8.91 -1.43 2.95
CA PHE A 141 -8.76 -1.42 4.41
C PHE A 141 -8.05 -2.69 4.86
N ASN A 142 -6.71 -2.64 4.85
CA ASN A 142 -5.84 -3.77 5.15
C ASN A 142 -5.35 -3.73 6.60
N GLY A 143 -5.04 -4.91 7.14
CA GLY A 143 -4.70 -5.08 8.54
C GLY A 143 -3.23 -4.96 8.90
N ILE A 144 -2.30 -5.52 8.13
CA ILE A 144 -1.11 -5.97 8.88
C ILE A 144 -0.27 -4.80 9.41
N SER A 145 0.05 -3.80 8.58
CA SER A 145 0.88 -2.66 8.96
C SER A 145 0.52 -1.38 8.22
N ARG A 146 1.22 -0.28 8.56
CA ARG A 146 1.24 0.95 7.76
C ARG A 146 1.62 0.69 6.29
N LEU A 147 2.62 -0.14 6.03
CA LEU A 147 3.06 -0.43 4.65
C LEU A 147 2.00 -1.19 3.84
N ASN A 148 1.18 -2.04 4.48
CA ASN A 148 0.05 -2.69 3.80
C ASN A 148 -1.01 -1.70 3.31
N ASN A 149 -1.02 -0.51 3.92
CA ASN A 149 -1.95 0.56 3.65
C ASN A 149 -1.27 1.75 2.93
N GLN A 150 -0.04 1.61 2.42
CA GLN A 150 0.74 2.74 1.90
C GLN A 150 0.09 3.37 0.65
N SER A 151 0.02 4.70 0.64
CA SER A 151 -0.39 5.48 -0.53
C SER A 151 0.69 5.46 -1.61
N THR A 152 0.30 5.20 -2.86
CA THR A 152 1.20 5.25 -4.01
C THR A 152 1.56 6.67 -4.45
N LEU A 153 0.90 7.70 -3.91
CA LEU A 153 1.08 9.11 -4.31
C LEU A 153 2.15 9.84 -3.51
N ASN A 154 2.58 9.28 -2.38
CA ASN A 154 3.47 9.97 -1.43
C ASN A 154 4.42 8.97 -0.73
N MET A 155 4.79 7.90 -1.43
CA MET A 155 5.85 7.00 -1.00
C MET A 155 7.16 7.78 -0.88
N MET A 156 7.94 7.50 0.17
CA MET A 156 9.30 8.02 0.27
C MET A 156 10.25 7.24 -0.66
N THR A 157 10.23 5.91 -0.56
CA THR A 157 10.96 5.00 -1.44
C THR A 157 10.36 4.95 -2.85
N MET A 158 11.09 4.40 -3.83
CA MET A 158 10.63 4.26 -5.21
C MET A 158 9.30 3.51 -5.32
N ASP A 159 9.18 2.43 -4.56
CA ASP A 159 7.98 1.61 -4.43
C ASP A 159 7.85 1.06 -3.00
N ASN A 160 6.76 0.35 -2.73
CA ASN A 160 6.55 -0.39 -1.50
C ASN A 160 7.56 -1.54 -1.37
N HIS A 161 7.99 -1.84 -0.13
CA HIS A 161 8.75 -3.07 0.13
C HIS A 161 7.85 -4.28 -0.11
N ARG A 162 8.10 -5.00 -1.20
CA ARG A 162 7.17 -5.95 -1.82
C ARG A 162 6.57 -6.99 -0.87
N GLN A 163 7.35 -7.45 0.09
CA GLN A 163 7.03 -8.48 1.09
C GLN A 163 6.03 -7.97 2.14
N ALA A 164 5.96 -6.66 2.36
CA ALA A 164 4.98 -6.06 3.26
C ALA A 164 3.55 -6.24 2.73
N TRP A 165 3.30 -6.18 1.41
CA TRP A 165 2.02 -6.57 0.81
C TRP A 165 1.86 -8.11 0.79
N ALA A 166 1.74 -8.69 1.98
CA ALA A 166 1.83 -10.12 2.24
C ALA A 166 0.84 -11.02 1.45
N THR A 167 -0.33 -10.51 1.08
CA THR A 167 -1.40 -11.33 0.47
C THR A 167 -1.58 -11.13 -1.02
N ILE A 168 -0.80 -10.24 -1.64
CA ILE A 168 -1.16 -9.68 -2.95
C ILE A 168 -1.18 -10.75 -4.05
N GLY A 169 -2.36 -10.96 -4.62
CA GLY A 169 -2.60 -12.01 -5.63
C GLY A 169 -2.67 -13.44 -5.09
N LEU A 170 -2.58 -13.67 -3.77
CA LEU A 170 -2.78 -15.00 -3.16
C LEU A 170 -4.23 -15.18 -2.69
N SER A 171 -4.72 -14.23 -1.88
CA SER A 171 -6.11 -14.23 -1.39
C SER A 171 -6.91 -13.01 -1.85
N ASP A 172 -6.29 -12.09 -2.59
CA ASP A 172 -6.82 -10.78 -2.93
C ASP A 172 -6.57 -10.36 -4.39
N GLN A 173 -7.22 -9.27 -4.81
CA GLN A 173 -6.94 -8.59 -6.07
C GLN A 173 -6.12 -7.33 -5.82
N PHE A 174 -4.80 -7.39 -6.06
CA PHE A 174 -3.92 -6.23 -5.91
C PHE A 174 -4.05 -5.53 -4.53
N ALA A 175 -3.95 -6.31 -3.45
CA ALA A 175 -4.08 -5.92 -2.05
C ALA A 175 -5.48 -5.41 -1.66
N ARG A 176 -6.52 -5.92 -2.34
CA ARG A 176 -7.93 -5.60 -2.08
C ARG A 176 -8.78 -6.84 -2.08
N HIS A 177 -9.57 -6.98 -1.03
CA HIS A 177 -10.56 -8.04 -0.91
C HIS A 177 -11.96 -7.49 -1.15
N LEU A 178 -12.85 -8.39 -1.57
CA LEU A 178 -14.29 -8.16 -1.52
C LEU A 178 -14.76 -8.47 -0.10
N GLY A 179 -15.35 -7.51 0.59
CA GLY A 179 -15.70 -7.70 1.99
C GLY A 179 -16.40 -6.52 2.63
N PHE A 180 -16.45 -6.56 3.95
CA PHE A 180 -16.93 -5.49 4.81
C PHE A 180 -15.82 -5.06 5.76
N PHE A 181 -15.78 -3.76 6.04
CA PHE A 181 -14.83 -3.17 6.98
C PHE A 181 -15.54 -2.27 7.99
N ALA A 182 -14.89 -2.12 9.14
CA ALA A 182 -15.18 -1.09 10.12
C ALA A 182 -13.90 -0.29 10.37
N LYS A 183 -14.02 1.03 10.47
CA LYS A 183 -12.89 1.91 10.78
C LYS A 183 -13.33 3.06 11.67
N GLY A 184 -12.40 3.64 12.40
CA GLY A 184 -12.72 4.71 13.32
C GLY A 184 -11.50 5.26 14.04
N ASN A 185 -11.76 6.16 14.97
CA ASN A 185 -10.78 6.62 15.94
C ASN A 185 -11.44 6.62 17.32
N PHE A 186 -10.73 6.18 18.35
CA PHE A 186 -11.07 6.40 19.75
C PHE A 186 -9.99 7.32 20.33
N ASP A 187 -10.29 8.61 20.41
CA ASP A 187 -9.28 9.65 20.69
C ASP A 187 -8.05 9.47 19.77
N ARG A 188 -6.88 9.13 20.33
CA ARG A 188 -5.61 8.94 19.60
C ARG A 188 -5.41 7.55 19.01
N LEU A 189 -6.29 6.59 19.31
CA LEU A 189 -6.23 5.25 18.75
C LEU A 189 -7.06 5.16 17.47
N GLN A 190 -6.41 5.07 16.31
CA GLN A 190 -7.08 4.75 15.05
C GLN A 190 -7.20 3.23 14.89
N TYR A 191 -8.35 2.77 14.39
CA TYR A 191 -8.55 1.37 14.08
C TYR A 191 -9.17 1.17 12.69
N ARG A 192 -8.87 0.00 12.11
CA ARG A 192 -9.55 -0.56 10.95
C ARG A 192 -9.57 -2.07 11.07
N VAL A 193 -10.70 -2.69 10.79
CA VAL A 193 -10.88 -4.14 10.75
C VAL A 193 -11.72 -4.52 9.54
N ALA A 194 -11.51 -5.72 9.01
CA ALA A 194 -12.23 -6.22 7.85
C ALA A 194 -12.49 -7.72 7.93
N ILE A 195 -13.62 -8.12 7.37
CA ILE A 195 -13.96 -9.50 7.02
C ILE A 195 -14.15 -9.59 5.51
N ASN A 196 -13.44 -10.53 4.91
CA ASN A 196 -13.19 -10.57 3.49
C ASN A 196 -13.48 -11.96 2.93
N ASP A 197 -13.98 -12.02 1.71
CA ASP A 197 -13.88 -13.25 0.92
C ASP A 197 -12.45 -13.45 0.44
N ALA A 198 -11.94 -14.66 0.60
CA ALA A 198 -10.70 -15.09 -0.05
C ALA A 198 -10.96 -15.36 -1.54
N SER A 199 -10.04 -14.89 -2.38
CA SER A 199 -10.09 -15.11 -3.83
C SER A 199 -10.09 -16.60 -4.17
N ALA A 200 -10.96 -17.00 -5.09
CA ALA A 200 -10.96 -18.37 -5.64
C ALA A 200 -9.79 -18.63 -6.60
N SER A 201 -9.16 -17.56 -7.09
CA SER A 201 -7.97 -17.62 -7.94
C SER A 201 -6.75 -17.07 -7.19
N SER A 202 -5.63 -17.78 -7.27
CA SER A 202 -4.35 -17.40 -6.65
C SER A 202 -3.25 -17.40 -7.71
N LEU A 203 -2.25 -16.54 -7.53
CA LEU A 203 -0.99 -16.60 -8.28
C LEU A 203 -0.19 -17.86 -7.95
N ASP A 204 -0.38 -18.43 -6.76
CA ASP A 204 0.17 -19.73 -6.40
C ASP A 204 -0.68 -20.85 -7.04
N SER A 205 -0.29 -21.25 -8.25
CA SER A 205 -0.94 -22.31 -9.04
C SER A 205 -0.38 -23.70 -8.75
N ARG A 206 0.49 -23.86 -7.75
CA ARG A 206 1.04 -25.16 -7.36
C ARG A 206 -0.07 -26.07 -6.83
N THR A 207 0.08 -27.36 -7.05
CA THR A 207 -0.79 -28.40 -6.48
C THR A 207 -0.13 -28.97 -5.23
N ALA A 208 -0.90 -29.13 -4.15
CA ALA A 208 -0.40 -29.77 -2.93
C ALA A 208 0.04 -31.21 -3.26
N ALA A 209 1.22 -31.60 -2.76
CA ALA A 209 1.80 -32.90 -3.02
C ALA A 209 2.33 -33.54 -1.74
N VAL A 210 2.27 -34.86 -1.67
CA VAL A 210 2.73 -35.65 -0.52
C VAL A 210 4.19 -35.31 -0.20
N ASN A 211 4.49 -35.10 1.08
CA ASN A 211 5.81 -34.73 1.59
C ASN A 211 6.41 -33.45 0.98
N SER A 212 5.55 -32.51 0.54
CA SER A 212 5.98 -31.21 0.00
C SER A 212 5.67 -30.05 0.96
N SER A 213 6.03 -28.84 0.54
CA SER A 213 5.65 -27.60 1.21
C SER A 213 4.15 -27.31 1.02
N ALA A 214 3.62 -26.46 1.88
CA ALA A 214 2.28 -25.93 1.74
C ALA A 214 2.11 -25.11 0.45
N VAL A 215 0.88 -25.08 -0.05
CA VAL A 215 0.46 -24.22 -1.17
C VAL A 215 -0.68 -23.31 -0.72
N TYR A 216 -0.66 -22.04 -1.11
CA TYR A 216 -1.64 -21.04 -0.66
C TYR A 216 -2.81 -20.97 -1.66
N ASN A 217 -3.65 -22.01 -1.62
CA ASN A 217 -4.82 -22.14 -2.49
C ASN A 217 -6.04 -22.81 -1.81
N GLY A 218 -6.12 -22.77 -0.47
CA GLY A 218 -7.15 -23.43 0.32
C GLY A 218 -8.58 -23.09 -0.08
N ARG A 219 -8.84 -21.85 -0.49
CA ARG A 219 -10.16 -21.44 -1.03
C ARG A 219 -10.62 -22.30 -2.21
N ALA A 220 -9.71 -22.59 -3.13
CA ALA A 220 -9.97 -23.36 -4.34
C ALA A 220 -10.04 -24.86 -4.03
N THR A 221 -9.18 -25.32 -3.12
CA THR A 221 -9.02 -26.75 -2.81
C THR A 221 -10.06 -27.28 -1.81
N LEU A 222 -10.38 -26.51 -0.76
CA LEU A 222 -11.26 -26.91 0.35
C LEU A 222 -12.64 -26.25 0.30
N GLY A 223 -12.82 -25.26 -0.58
CA GLY A 223 -14.10 -24.56 -0.78
C GLY A 223 -14.38 -23.44 0.25
N SER A 224 -15.49 -22.73 0.03
CA SER A 224 -15.81 -21.47 0.74
C SER A 224 -16.18 -21.69 2.18
N LYS A 225 -16.71 -22.88 2.48
CA LYS A 225 -17.19 -23.19 3.81
C LYS A 225 -16.02 -23.23 4.80
N ASP A 226 -14.88 -23.76 4.36
CA ASP A 226 -13.72 -24.02 5.19
C ASP A 226 -12.63 -22.95 5.04
N ALA A 227 -12.36 -22.49 3.82
CA ALA A 227 -11.28 -21.55 3.50
C ALA A 227 -11.80 -20.32 2.74
N GLY A 228 -13.03 -19.91 3.02
CA GLY A 228 -13.73 -18.84 2.30
C GLY A 228 -13.43 -17.44 2.81
N LYS A 229 -13.00 -17.31 4.06
CA LYS A 229 -12.97 -16.03 4.78
C LYS A 229 -11.57 -15.68 5.24
N ALA A 230 -11.22 -14.42 5.07
CA ALA A 230 -10.04 -13.81 5.66
C ALA A 230 -10.46 -12.65 6.58
N TYR A 231 -9.67 -12.40 7.61
CA TYR A 231 -9.88 -11.36 8.61
C TYR A 231 -8.63 -10.51 8.70
N ALA A 232 -8.79 -9.20 8.77
CA ALA A 232 -7.66 -8.28 8.87
C ALA A 232 -7.95 -7.17 9.88
N GLY A 233 -6.93 -6.70 10.57
CA GLY A 233 -7.07 -5.56 11.49
C GLY A 233 -5.77 -4.81 11.67
N TYR A 234 -5.83 -3.48 11.70
CA TYR A 234 -4.71 -2.58 11.99
C TYR A 234 -5.15 -1.55 13.03
N PHE A 235 -4.31 -1.34 14.03
CA PHE A 235 -4.53 -0.40 15.12
C PHE A 235 -3.28 0.45 15.27
N ASP A 236 -3.42 1.77 15.25
CA ASP A 236 -2.29 2.67 15.45
C ASP A 236 -2.60 3.81 16.42
N TYR A 237 -1.68 4.02 17.37
CA TYR A 237 -1.76 5.08 18.36
C TYR A 237 -0.96 6.29 17.92
N HIS A 238 -1.62 7.45 17.83
CA HIS A 238 -1.03 8.70 17.38
C HIS A 238 -0.54 9.55 18.56
N PHE A 239 0.77 9.59 18.80
CA PHE A 239 1.38 10.37 19.88
C PHE A 239 1.43 11.87 19.60
N LEU A 240 1.45 12.26 18.31
CA LEU A 240 1.53 13.66 17.87
C LEU A 240 0.29 14.03 17.04
N ASP A 241 0.45 14.63 15.86
CA ASP A 241 -0.68 14.96 14.99
C ASP A 241 -1.39 13.69 14.52
N GLN A 242 -2.73 13.73 14.55
CA GLN A 242 -3.53 12.62 14.07
C GLN A 242 -3.52 12.55 12.53
N GLU A 243 -3.35 11.33 12.03
CA GLU A 243 -3.48 11.05 10.61
C GLU A 243 -4.94 10.85 10.19
N SER A 244 -5.25 11.25 8.96
CA SER A 244 -6.60 11.10 8.42
C SER A 244 -6.98 9.62 8.26
N ASN A 245 -8.21 9.28 8.66
CA ASN A 245 -8.85 7.99 8.39
C ASN A 245 -9.90 8.10 7.27
N PHE A 246 -9.86 9.16 6.47
CA PHE A 246 -10.87 9.39 5.43
C PHE A 246 -10.75 8.38 4.27
N LEU A 247 -9.53 8.15 3.81
CA LEU A 247 -9.18 7.11 2.83
C LEU A 247 -8.31 6.04 3.51
N PRO A 248 -8.27 4.80 2.98
CA PRO A 248 -7.47 3.73 3.57
C PRO A 248 -5.96 3.94 3.44
N TYR A 249 -5.50 4.97 2.72
CA TYR A 249 -4.08 5.12 2.36
C TYR A 249 -3.28 5.91 3.40
N LYS A 250 -2.24 5.30 3.97
CA LYS A 250 -1.27 5.92 4.88
C LYS A 250 -0.16 6.63 4.09
N VAL A 251 0.26 7.79 4.58
CA VAL A 251 1.23 8.66 3.89
C VAL A 251 2.66 8.15 4.09
N GLY A 252 3.46 8.04 3.03
CA GLY A 252 4.85 7.58 3.14
C GLY A 252 5.82 8.63 3.69
N THR A 253 5.58 9.91 3.39
CA THR A 253 6.33 11.08 3.90
C THR A 253 5.44 12.32 3.81
N TYR A 254 5.40 13.11 4.88
CA TYR A 254 4.69 14.40 4.91
C TYR A 254 5.58 15.55 4.48
N VAL A 255 6.88 15.31 4.26
CA VAL A 255 7.86 16.32 3.83
C VAL A 255 7.84 17.54 4.78
N GLY A 256 7.65 17.27 6.09
CA GLY A 256 7.60 18.28 7.15
C GLY A 256 6.29 19.05 7.29
N SER A 257 5.25 18.73 6.52
CA SER A 257 3.95 19.43 6.61
C SER A 257 3.11 19.05 7.84
N LYS A 258 3.53 18.02 8.57
CA LYS A 258 2.91 17.54 9.82
C LYS A 258 3.97 17.07 10.79
N LYS A 259 3.59 16.94 12.06
CA LYS A 259 4.38 16.28 13.09
C LYS A 259 3.67 15.00 13.53
N VAL A 260 4.05 13.86 12.96
CA VAL A 260 3.42 12.55 13.19
C VAL A 260 4.39 11.63 13.92
N PHE A 261 3.91 10.96 14.97
CA PHE A 261 4.59 9.82 15.57
C PHE A 261 3.55 8.78 15.93
N ASN A 262 3.61 7.63 15.27
CA ASN A 262 2.64 6.57 15.41
C ASN A 262 3.33 5.25 15.72
N ILE A 263 2.73 4.45 16.58
CA ILE A 263 3.06 3.03 16.77
C ILE A 263 1.82 2.22 16.39
N GLY A 264 2.02 1.25 15.50
CA GLY A 264 0.97 0.41 14.95
C GLY A 264 1.20 -1.07 15.21
N ALA A 265 0.11 -1.82 15.28
CA ALA A 265 0.12 -3.28 15.26
C ALA A 265 -1.09 -3.79 14.47
N GLY A 266 -0.91 -4.93 13.81
CA GLY A 266 -1.97 -5.49 12.99
C GLY A 266 -1.81 -6.96 12.67
N PHE A 267 -2.83 -7.50 12.03
CA PHE A 267 -2.94 -8.91 11.71
C PHE A 267 -3.65 -9.14 10.37
N PHE A 268 -3.39 -10.31 9.80
CA PHE A 268 -4.18 -10.96 8.76
C PHE A 268 -4.30 -12.44 9.10
N LEU A 269 -5.53 -12.96 9.08
CA LEU A 269 -5.84 -14.36 9.40
C LEU A 269 -6.69 -14.95 8.28
N HIS A 270 -6.34 -16.13 7.79
CA HIS A 270 -7.11 -16.86 6.80
C HIS A 270 -7.13 -18.33 7.19
N PRO A 271 -8.20 -18.76 7.90
CA PRO A 271 -8.37 -20.15 8.30
C PRO A 271 -8.33 -21.09 7.10
N LYS A 272 -7.55 -22.17 7.21
CA LYS A 272 -7.31 -23.16 6.14
C LYS A 272 -6.92 -22.51 4.80
N GLY A 273 -6.24 -21.36 4.84
CA GLY A 273 -5.82 -20.62 3.67
C GLY A 273 -4.82 -21.39 2.82
N SER A 274 -3.95 -22.16 3.47
CA SER A 274 -2.97 -23.02 2.82
C SER A 274 -3.36 -24.50 2.90
N VAL A 275 -2.75 -25.32 2.06
CA VAL A 275 -3.03 -26.77 1.99
C VAL A 275 -1.74 -27.56 1.89
N ILE A 276 -1.72 -28.69 2.59
CA ILE A 276 -0.73 -29.76 2.47
C ILE A 276 -1.44 -31.07 2.08
N ASP A 277 -0.68 -32.00 1.51
CA ASP A 277 -1.12 -33.38 1.31
C ASP A 277 -0.37 -34.31 2.26
N ASN A 278 -1.09 -34.85 3.24
CA ASN A 278 -0.57 -35.81 4.22
C ASN A 278 -0.99 -37.25 3.92
N GLY A 279 -1.47 -37.51 2.70
CA GLY A 279 -1.87 -38.83 2.24
C GLY A 279 -0.74 -39.62 1.61
N THR A 280 -1.09 -40.40 0.59
CA THR A 280 -0.14 -41.11 -0.26
C THR A 280 -0.39 -40.74 -1.72
N ILE A 281 0.56 -41.01 -2.61
CA ILE A 281 0.40 -40.72 -4.04
C ILE A 281 -0.88 -41.38 -4.61
N ALA A 282 -1.24 -42.57 -4.14
CA ALA A 282 -2.42 -43.30 -4.59
C ALA A 282 -3.73 -42.84 -3.90
N ALA A 283 -3.62 -42.15 -2.77
CA ALA A 283 -4.76 -41.66 -1.99
C ALA A 283 -4.38 -40.34 -1.29
N PRO A 284 -4.46 -39.20 -2.00
CA PRO A 284 -4.21 -37.88 -1.43
C PRO A 284 -5.13 -37.59 -0.25
N ASN A 285 -4.60 -36.90 0.76
CA ASN A 285 -5.36 -36.41 1.90
C ASN A 285 -5.03 -34.93 2.11
N LEU A 286 -5.82 -34.07 1.48
CA LEU A 286 -5.64 -32.62 1.51
C LEU A 286 -6.14 -32.05 2.83
N VAL A 287 -5.23 -31.44 3.59
CA VAL A 287 -5.50 -30.84 4.90
C VAL A 287 -5.15 -29.37 4.84
N GLY A 288 -6.05 -28.53 5.36
CA GLY A 288 -5.84 -27.09 5.43
C GLY A 288 -4.97 -26.68 6.61
N GLU A 289 -4.10 -25.70 6.38
CA GLU A 289 -3.33 -24.97 7.39
C GLU A 289 -3.77 -23.51 7.42
N ASP A 290 -3.80 -22.92 8.60
CA ASP A 290 -4.17 -21.52 8.77
C ASP A 290 -3.03 -20.62 8.31
N VAL A 291 -3.36 -19.53 7.60
CA VAL A 291 -2.41 -18.47 7.30
C VAL A 291 -2.59 -17.37 8.34
N SER A 292 -1.54 -17.06 9.10
CA SER A 292 -1.55 -16.07 10.18
C SER A 292 -0.36 -15.14 10.06
N ILE A 293 -0.62 -13.85 9.93
CA ILE A 293 0.42 -12.83 9.74
C ILE A 293 0.18 -11.71 10.73
N PHE A 294 1.23 -11.32 11.45
CA PHE A 294 1.20 -10.27 12.45
C PHE A 294 2.32 -9.27 12.18
N ALA A 295 2.08 -7.99 12.46
CA ALA A 295 3.13 -6.99 12.40
C ALA A 295 3.02 -5.95 13.50
N ALA A 296 4.16 -5.33 13.80
CA ALA A 296 4.26 -4.10 14.57
C ALA A 296 5.12 -3.11 13.78
N ASP A 297 4.74 -1.83 13.78
CA ASP A 297 5.46 -0.78 13.07
C ASP A 297 5.50 0.54 13.86
N ALA A 298 6.47 1.38 13.52
CA ALA A 298 6.59 2.73 14.03
C ALA A 298 6.88 3.69 12.87
N PHE A 299 6.19 4.83 12.85
CA PHE A 299 6.33 5.87 11.84
C PHE A 299 6.54 7.23 12.50
N TYR A 300 7.55 7.96 12.05
CA TYR A 300 7.86 9.31 12.48
C TYR A 300 8.05 10.22 11.27
N ASP A 301 7.37 11.35 11.23
CA ASP A 301 7.61 12.42 10.26
C ASP A 301 7.47 13.76 10.97
N ALA A 302 8.48 14.63 10.87
CA ALA A 302 8.42 15.92 11.52
C ALA A 302 9.31 16.96 10.82
N PRO A 303 8.90 18.24 10.80
CA PRO A 303 9.84 19.33 10.54
C PRO A 303 10.91 19.36 11.63
N ILE A 304 12.16 19.66 11.26
CA ILE A 304 13.28 19.79 12.22
C ILE A 304 13.38 21.23 12.73
N GLY A 305 12.98 22.19 11.91
CA GLY A 305 12.87 23.61 12.25
C GLY A 305 11.95 24.33 11.28
N GLU A 306 12.03 25.67 11.27
CA GLU A 306 11.19 26.52 10.40
C GLU A 306 11.78 26.74 9.00
N ASP A 307 12.95 26.14 8.71
CA ASP A 307 13.70 26.33 7.46
C ASP A 307 13.29 25.36 6.33
N GLY A 308 12.18 24.63 6.52
CA GLY A 308 11.64 23.67 5.57
C GLY A 308 12.31 22.30 5.57
N SER A 309 13.30 22.07 6.45
CA SER A 309 13.91 20.75 6.66
C SER A 309 13.01 19.82 7.47
N ALA A 310 13.09 18.52 7.19
CA ALA A 310 12.25 17.51 7.82
C ALA A 310 12.91 16.14 7.84
N VAL A 311 12.51 15.30 8.77
CA VAL A 311 12.91 13.88 8.83
C VAL A 311 11.68 13.00 8.69
N THR A 312 11.85 11.90 7.96
CA THR A 312 10.88 10.80 7.90
C THR A 312 11.61 9.51 8.26
N ALA A 313 11.05 8.72 9.17
CA ALA A 313 11.59 7.41 9.55
C ALA A 313 10.45 6.40 9.74
N TYR A 314 10.69 5.17 9.33
CA TYR A 314 9.76 4.06 9.49
C TYR A 314 10.53 2.77 9.78
N ALA A 315 9.99 1.94 10.65
CA ALA A 315 10.46 0.58 10.88
C ALA A 315 9.27 -0.36 11.11
N MET A 316 9.40 -1.61 10.68
CA MET A 316 8.42 -2.66 10.93
C MET A 316 9.08 -4.01 11.18
N PHE A 317 8.41 -4.81 12.00
CA PHE A 317 8.60 -6.24 12.12
C PHE A 317 7.32 -6.94 11.67
N GLN A 318 7.42 -7.97 10.84
CA GLN A 318 6.31 -8.82 10.42
C GLN A 318 6.67 -10.28 10.61
N SER A 319 5.84 -11.02 11.33
CA SER A 319 5.90 -12.48 11.43
C SER A 319 4.81 -13.06 10.55
N SER A 320 5.18 -13.94 9.62
CA SER A 320 4.25 -14.51 8.65
C SER A 320 4.29 -16.03 8.75
N ASP A 321 3.14 -16.63 8.99
CA ASP A 321 2.93 -18.07 8.88
C ASP A 321 1.95 -18.33 7.74
N TYR A 322 2.44 -18.96 6.67
CA TYR A 322 1.63 -19.38 5.53
C TYR A 322 1.45 -20.90 5.49
N GLY A 323 1.80 -21.62 6.55
CA GLY A 323 1.86 -23.07 6.57
C GLY A 323 3.26 -23.63 6.35
N LYS A 324 3.35 -24.96 6.38
CA LYS A 324 4.60 -25.71 6.41
C LYS A 324 5.52 -25.38 5.24
N ASP A 325 6.72 -24.88 5.53
CA ASP A 325 7.79 -24.59 4.56
C ASP A 325 7.29 -23.79 3.34
N TYR A 326 6.29 -22.94 3.53
CA TYR A 326 5.70 -22.17 2.44
C TYR A 326 6.73 -21.16 1.92
N LEU A 327 6.97 -21.18 0.61
CA LEU A 327 7.72 -20.16 -0.12
C LEU A 327 7.20 -20.06 -1.54
N PHE A 328 6.71 -18.88 -1.92
CA PHE A 328 6.27 -18.56 -3.26
C PHE A 328 6.59 -17.10 -3.60
N SER A 329 7.42 -16.90 -4.64
CA SER A 329 7.84 -15.57 -5.09
C SER A 329 8.46 -14.73 -3.97
N ALA A 330 7.73 -13.77 -3.37
CA ALA A 330 8.18 -12.90 -2.29
C ALA A 330 7.54 -13.20 -0.93
N TYR A 331 6.76 -14.26 -0.85
CA TYR A 331 6.03 -14.65 0.36
C TYR A 331 6.55 -15.97 0.85
N GLY A 332 6.73 -16.07 2.15
CA GLY A 332 7.11 -17.31 2.78
C GLY A 332 6.83 -17.26 4.26
N THR A 333 6.76 -18.45 4.88
CA THR A 333 6.70 -18.59 6.32
C THR A 333 8.04 -18.16 6.91
N GLY A 334 8.02 -17.24 7.88
CA GLY A 334 9.21 -16.63 8.47
C GLY A 334 9.01 -15.20 8.99
N ASN A 335 10.11 -14.48 9.17
CA ASN A 335 10.12 -13.16 9.81
C ASN A 335 10.83 -12.10 8.97
N MET A 336 10.23 -10.91 8.91
CA MET A 336 10.73 -9.78 8.14
C MET A 336 10.98 -8.58 9.05
N LEU A 337 12.15 -7.96 8.89
CA LEU A 337 12.47 -6.62 9.40
C LEU A 337 12.65 -5.69 8.21
N TYR A 338 12.00 -4.53 8.25
CA TYR A 338 12.18 -3.50 7.22
C TYR A 338 12.16 -2.11 7.84
N GLY A 339 12.96 -1.20 7.29
CA GLY A 339 12.91 0.21 7.66
C GLY A 339 13.44 1.14 6.58
N HIS A 340 13.07 2.41 6.71
CA HIS A 340 13.61 3.48 5.87
C HIS A 340 13.73 4.79 6.64
N VAL A 341 14.68 5.61 6.24
CA VAL A 341 14.88 6.96 6.76
C VAL A 341 15.19 7.91 5.62
N GLY A 342 14.64 9.11 5.68
CA GLY A 342 14.88 10.17 4.72
C GLY A 342 14.96 11.53 5.39
N TYR A 343 15.70 12.44 4.75
CA TYR A 343 15.93 13.78 5.25
C TYR A 343 15.66 14.79 4.15
N VAL A 344 14.74 15.72 4.38
CA VAL A 344 14.47 16.84 3.48
C VAL A 344 15.45 17.96 3.80
N PHE A 345 16.23 18.40 2.81
CA PHE A 345 17.13 19.54 3.00
C PHE A 345 16.35 20.84 3.24
N LYS A 346 16.96 21.74 4.00
CA LYS A 346 16.44 23.10 4.19
C LYS A 346 16.16 23.76 2.84
N GLY A 347 15.05 24.48 2.74
CA GLY A 347 14.64 25.08 1.49
C GLY A 347 13.23 25.65 1.56
N ASP A 348 13.00 26.58 0.63
CA ASP A 348 11.70 27.20 0.42
C ASP A 348 10.67 26.13 0.00
N ILE A 349 9.56 26.03 0.74
CA ILE A 349 8.49 25.05 0.49
C ILE A 349 7.79 25.26 -0.86
N THR A 350 7.94 26.43 -1.48
CA THR A 350 7.38 26.78 -2.79
C THR A 350 8.29 26.39 -3.95
N LYS A 351 9.53 25.96 -3.68
CA LYS A 351 10.51 25.54 -4.68
C LYS A 351 10.75 24.04 -4.63
N THR A 352 11.52 23.53 -5.59
CA THR A 352 11.95 22.12 -5.60
C THR A 352 12.70 21.78 -4.32
N ARG A 353 12.21 20.79 -3.57
CA ARG A 353 12.87 20.25 -2.37
C ARG A 353 13.40 18.85 -2.63
N TYR A 354 14.54 18.53 -2.02
CA TYR A 354 15.20 17.24 -2.19
C TYR A 354 15.18 16.44 -0.89
N GLN A 355 14.86 15.15 -1.00
CA GLN A 355 14.86 14.20 0.11
C GLN A 355 15.67 12.97 -0.27
N PRO A 356 16.99 12.92 0.01
CA PRO A 356 17.72 11.67 0.05
C PRO A 356 17.11 10.73 1.11
N TYR A 357 17.19 9.43 0.83
CA TYR A 357 16.73 8.38 1.73
C TYR A 357 17.54 7.10 1.56
N LEU A 358 17.44 6.26 2.59
CA LEU A 358 17.96 4.91 2.62
C LEU A 358 16.86 3.97 3.13
N SER A 359 16.82 2.75 2.59
CA SER A 359 15.94 1.69 3.05
C SER A 359 16.68 0.36 3.10
N TYR A 360 16.27 -0.47 4.05
CA TYR A 360 16.80 -1.82 4.20
C TYR A 360 15.69 -2.76 4.66
N GLY A 361 15.70 -3.98 4.12
CA GLY A 361 14.81 -5.05 4.51
C GLY A 361 15.53 -6.37 4.51
N THR A 362 15.21 -7.23 5.47
CA THR A 362 15.68 -8.62 5.53
C THR A 362 14.51 -9.53 5.91
N HIS A 363 14.38 -10.64 5.21
CA HIS A 363 13.33 -11.63 5.41
C HIS A 363 13.95 -13.02 5.49
N SER A 364 13.81 -13.67 6.64
CA SER A 364 14.16 -15.09 6.81
C SER A 364 12.98 -15.97 6.42
N TYR A 365 13.25 -17.15 5.89
CA TYR A 365 12.22 -18.13 5.55
C TYR A 365 12.52 -19.47 6.21
N ASP A 366 11.48 -20.20 6.59
CA ASP A 366 11.64 -21.54 7.15
C ASP A 366 12.01 -22.56 6.06
N ALA A 367 11.57 -22.31 4.82
CA ALA A 367 11.76 -23.20 3.68
C ALA A 367 13.21 -23.27 3.15
N VAL A 368 14.05 -22.28 3.46
CA VAL A 368 15.44 -22.16 2.94
C VAL A 368 16.35 -21.47 3.96
N GLU A 369 17.65 -21.74 3.91
CA GLU A 369 18.63 -21.12 4.83
C GLU A 369 18.95 -19.65 4.48
N ASP A 370 18.75 -19.24 3.22
CA ASP A 370 19.09 -17.90 2.76
C ASP A 370 18.03 -16.85 3.15
N ASN A 371 18.50 -15.72 3.68
CA ASN A 371 17.65 -14.54 3.85
C ASN A 371 17.50 -13.79 2.53
N ARG A 372 16.30 -13.24 2.27
CA ARG A 372 16.12 -12.22 1.23
C ARG A 372 16.43 -10.84 1.80
N ASN A 373 17.42 -10.18 1.22
CA ASN A 373 17.79 -8.83 1.62
C ASN A 373 17.45 -7.84 0.50
N THR A 374 16.99 -6.66 0.88
CA THR A 374 16.75 -5.54 -0.04
C THR A 374 17.42 -4.30 0.54
N PHE A 375 18.27 -3.65 -0.24
CA PHE A 375 18.88 -2.38 0.09
C PHE A 375 18.48 -1.34 -0.96
N GLY A 376 18.11 -0.15 -0.52
CA GLY A 376 17.76 0.95 -1.42
C GLY A 376 18.37 2.26 -0.95
N ILE A 377 18.96 3.01 -1.87
CA ILE A 377 19.38 4.40 -1.65
C ILE A 377 18.85 5.26 -2.79
N GLY A 378 18.23 6.37 -2.44
CA GLY A 378 17.60 7.20 -3.45
C GLY A 378 17.44 8.64 -3.03
N VAL A 379 16.92 9.44 -3.96
CA VAL A 379 16.60 10.84 -3.76
C VAL A 379 15.28 11.17 -4.44
N ASN A 380 14.42 11.85 -3.70
CA ASN A 380 13.21 12.47 -4.23
C ASN A 380 13.49 13.94 -4.54
N ALA A 381 13.01 14.42 -5.69
CA ALA A 381 12.90 15.84 -6.01
C ALA A 381 11.41 16.21 -6.10
N PHE A 382 10.92 16.92 -5.10
CA PHE A 382 9.54 17.40 -4.99
C PHE A 382 9.44 18.77 -5.65
N MET A 383 9.07 18.82 -6.93
CA MET A 383 8.99 20.08 -7.69
C MET A 383 7.75 20.90 -7.34
N SER A 384 6.66 20.23 -6.96
CA SER A 384 5.38 20.85 -6.59
C SER A 384 4.72 20.03 -5.48
N GLY A 385 5.39 19.97 -4.33
CA GLY A 385 5.04 19.04 -3.25
C GLY A 385 4.97 17.60 -3.78
N HIS A 386 3.91 16.87 -3.41
CA HIS A 386 3.68 15.52 -3.94
C HIS A 386 3.08 15.51 -5.36
N ASN A 387 2.52 16.62 -5.86
CA ASN A 387 1.81 16.67 -7.14
C ASN A 387 2.73 16.50 -8.35
N SER A 388 4.01 16.86 -8.20
CA SER A 388 5.06 16.64 -9.20
C SER A 388 6.35 16.20 -8.51
N LYS A 389 6.75 14.95 -8.75
CA LYS A 389 7.87 14.29 -8.08
C LYS A 389 8.73 13.53 -9.08
N LEU A 390 10.05 13.72 -9.00
CA LEU A 390 11.04 12.82 -9.59
C LEU A 390 11.68 11.98 -8.48
N THR A 391 11.92 10.71 -8.73
CA THR A 391 12.64 9.82 -7.80
C THR A 391 13.74 9.11 -8.55
N LEU A 392 14.97 9.13 -8.04
CA LEU A 392 16.06 8.29 -8.51
C LEU A 392 16.43 7.33 -7.37
N GLU A 393 16.47 6.03 -7.63
CA GLU A 393 16.82 5.01 -6.64
C GLU A 393 17.79 4.00 -7.27
N TYR A 394 18.84 3.64 -6.53
CA TYR A 394 19.55 2.38 -6.71
C TYR A 394 19.01 1.38 -5.70
N GLN A 395 18.61 0.21 -6.19
CA GLN A 395 18.10 -0.89 -5.40
C GLN A 395 18.93 -2.15 -5.67
N ASN A 396 19.36 -2.77 -4.58
CA ASN A 396 19.91 -4.12 -4.57
C ASN A 396 18.92 -5.07 -3.90
N GLN A 397 18.73 -6.25 -4.47
CA GLN A 397 18.00 -7.35 -3.86
C GLN A 397 18.77 -8.66 -4.03
N SER A 398 19.09 -9.31 -2.92
CA SER A 398 19.75 -10.61 -2.91
C SER A 398 18.89 -11.69 -2.26
N PHE A 399 18.90 -12.89 -2.84
CA PHE A 399 18.23 -14.08 -2.32
C PHE A 399 18.81 -15.36 -2.95
N GLY A 400 19.50 -16.18 -2.15
CA GLY A 400 20.27 -17.32 -2.65
C GLY A 400 21.26 -16.88 -3.72
N ALA A 401 21.25 -17.54 -4.88
CA ALA A 401 22.11 -17.19 -6.00
C ALA A 401 21.67 -15.93 -6.78
N VAL A 402 20.48 -15.39 -6.50
CA VAL A 402 19.98 -14.19 -7.19
C VAL A 402 20.54 -12.95 -6.52
N ASP A 403 21.21 -12.10 -7.29
CA ASP A 403 21.59 -10.74 -6.90
C ASP A 403 21.15 -9.76 -8.00
N SER A 404 20.20 -8.89 -7.69
CA SER A 404 19.56 -7.96 -8.63
C SER A 404 19.89 -6.54 -8.26
N ASN A 405 20.39 -5.79 -9.23
CA ASN A 405 20.88 -4.43 -9.07
C ASN A 405 20.23 -3.54 -10.13
N ILE A 406 19.40 -2.60 -9.70
CA ILE A 406 18.57 -1.78 -10.59
C ILE A 406 18.71 -0.31 -10.21
N ILE A 407 18.95 0.54 -11.20
CA ILE A 407 18.83 2.00 -11.07
C ILE A 407 17.53 2.43 -11.75
N SER A 408 16.63 3.01 -10.98
CA SER A 408 15.30 3.42 -11.44
C SER A 408 15.14 4.94 -11.35
N LEU A 409 14.70 5.57 -12.44
CA LEU A 409 14.22 6.94 -12.46
C LEU A 409 12.71 6.93 -12.67
N GLN A 410 11.95 7.53 -11.76
CA GLN A 410 10.50 7.65 -11.85
C GLN A 410 10.06 9.10 -11.89
N ALA A 411 9.24 9.43 -12.89
CA ALA A 411 8.45 10.65 -12.91
C ALA A 411 7.02 10.35 -12.46
N MET A 412 6.52 11.15 -11.52
CA MET A 412 5.15 11.09 -11.04
C MET A 412 4.51 12.46 -11.12
N ILE A 413 3.31 12.50 -11.70
CA ILE A 413 2.41 13.65 -11.66
C ILE A 413 1.06 13.18 -11.15
N TYR A 414 0.43 13.95 -10.26
CA TYR A 414 -0.98 13.75 -9.93
C TYR A 414 -1.76 15.06 -9.82
N LEU A 415 -3.06 14.96 -10.12
CA LEU A 415 -4.06 16.03 -10.14
C LEU A 415 -5.25 15.69 -9.23
#